data_AF-A0A8J3K8J2-F1
#
_entry.id   AF-A0A8J3K8J2-F1
#
_cell.length_a   1.000
_cell.length_b   1.000
_cell.length_c   1.000
_cell.angle_alpha   90.00
_cell.angle_beta   90.00
_cell.angle_gamma   90.00
#
_symmetry.space_group_name_H-M   'P 1'
#
loop_
_entity.id
_entity.type
_entity.pdbx_description
1 polymer ?
#
loop_
_entity_poly.entity_id
_entity_poly.type
_entity_poly.pdbx_seq_one_letter_code
_entity_poly.pdbx_strand_id
1 'polypeptide(L)'
;MYEVNRPRRGHDFLPTPDRLLTVPAIYTQETVDTVDKVVHLHYFAAAGDWWITELDPQTLLAFGYVRLAAMPECAEWGYIPLDELEAAIDGLGCPVERDLHWQPTAFGQIPDAR
;
A
#
# COMPACT_ATOMS: atom_id res chain seq x y z
N MET A 1 -3.62 -14.59 7.12
CA MET A 1 -3.17 -13.61 8.13
C MET A 1 -4.31 -13.34 9.09
N TYR A 2 -4.02 -13.12 10.38
CA TYR A 2 -5.01 -12.64 11.34
C TYR A 2 -4.92 -11.11 11.41
N GLU A 3 -5.99 -10.41 11.03
CA GLU A 3 -6.01 -8.93 10.99
C GLU A 3 -6.42 -8.37 12.35
N VAL A 4 -5.46 -7.89 13.13
CA VAL A 4 -5.67 -7.43 14.51
C VAL A 4 -6.53 -6.16 14.57
N ASN A 5 -6.44 -5.32 13.54
CA ASN A 5 -7.10 -4.02 13.46
C ASN A 5 -8.39 -4.03 12.61
N ARG A 6 -8.80 -5.19 12.09
CA ARG A 6 -10.06 -5.33 11.34
C ARG A 6 -11.29 -4.79 12.08
N PRO A 7 -11.47 -5.02 13.41
CA PRO A 7 -12.60 -4.45 14.14
C PRO A 7 -12.59 -2.91 14.21
N ARG A 8 -11.42 -2.28 14.08
CA ARG A 8 -11.28 -0.81 14.08
C ARG A 8 -11.60 -0.22 12.72
N ARG A 9 -11.11 -0.83 11.62
CA ARG A 9 -11.40 -0.42 10.24
C ARG A 9 -12.84 -0.69 9.81
N GLY A 10 -13.42 -1.80 10.28
CA GLY A 10 -14.74 -2.26 9.83
C GLY A 10 -14.73 -2.98 8.47
N HIS A 11 -13.57 -3.18 7.86
CA HIS A 11 -13.37 -3.96 6.64
C HIS A 11 -12.04 -4.71 6.64
N ASP A 12 -11.88 -5.63 5.70
CA ASP A 12 -10.65 -6.41 5.52
C ASP A 12 -9.51 -5.50 5.07
N PHE A 13 -8.35 -5.63 5.72
CA PHE A 13 -7.13 -4.93 5.36
C PHE A 13 -6.61 -5.38 4.01
N LEU A 14 -6.55 -6.69 3.79
CA LEU A 14 -6.19 -7.24 2.49
C LEU A 14 -7.38 -7.16 1.52
N PRO A 15 -7.12 -7.02 0.21
CA PRO A 15 -8.14 -7.25 -0.81
C PRO A 15 -8.66 -8.69 -0.80
N THR A 16 -9.74 -8.94 -1.54
CA THR A 16 -10.19 -10.32 -1.77
C THR A 16 -9.08 -11.14 -2.44
N PRO A 17 -9.08 -12.49 -2.27
CA PRO A 17 -8.09 -13.35 -2.92
C PRO A 17 -7.99 -13.13 -4.43
N ASP A 18 -9.12 -12.98 -5.12
CA ASP A 18 -9.15 -12.72 -6.56
C ASP A 18 -8.48 -11.38 -6.92
N ARG A 19 -8.71 -10.33 -6.11
CA ARG A 19 -8.08 -9.03 -6.32
C ARG A 19 -6.58 -9.07 -6.03
N LEU A 20 -6.15 -9.80 -4.99
CA LEU A 20 -4.74 -10.01 -4.67
C LEU A 20 -3.99 -10.66 -5.84
N LEU A 21 -4.61 -11.64 -6.52
CA LEU A 21 -4.01 -12.29 -7.69
C LEU A 21 -3.86 -11.36 -8.92
N THR A 22 -4.50 -10.19 -8.91
CA THR A 22 -4.31 -9.18 -9.97
C THR A 22 -3.17 -8.20 -9.67
N VAL A 23 -2.60 -8.23 -8.47
CA VAL A 23 -1.43 -7.42 -8.13
C VAL A 23 -0.18 -8.13 -8.71
N PRO A 24 0.67 -7.43 -9.47
CA PRO A 24 1.87 -8.02 -10.04
C PRO A 24 2.80 -8.55 -8.95
N ALA A 25 3.54 -9.63 -9.25
CA ALA A 25 4.56 -10.15 -8.36
C ALA A 25 5.75 -9.17 -8.25
N ILE A 26 6.53 -9.27 -7.18
CA ILE A 26 7.75 -8.45 -7.00
C ILE A 26 8.70 -8.64 -8.19
N TYR A 27 9.33 -7.56 -8.64
CA TYR A 27 10.27 -7.47 -9.77
C TYR A 27 9.64 -7.55 -11.17
N THR A 28 8.32 -7.60 -11.29
CA THR A 28 7.63 -7.60 -12.61
C THR A 28 7.60 -6.23 -13.27
N GLN A 29 7.69 -5.15 -12.50
CA GLN A 29 7.72 -3.77 -12.96
C GLN A 29 9.12 -3.14 -12.80
N GLU A 30 10.18 -3.91 -12.55
CA GLU A 30 11.53 -3.38 -12.26
C GLU A 30 12.07 -2.50 -13.40
N THR A 31 11.85 -2.90 -14.65
CA THR A 31 12.29 -2.18 -15.85
C THR A 31 11.32 -1.09 -16.32
N VAL A 32 10.19 -0.93 -15.65
CA VAL A 32 9.19 0.12 -15.95
C VAL A 32 9.64 1.41 -15.27
N ASP A 33 9.66 2.51 -16.03
CA ASP A 33 9.96 3.84 -15.50
C ASP A 33 9.03 4.18 -14.33
N THR A 34 9.57 4.85 -13.31
CA THR A 34 8.85 5.14 -12.06
C THR A 34 7.50 5.81 -12.28
N VAL A 35 7.40 6.71 -13.25
CA VAL A 35 6.15 7.43 -13.56
C VAL A 35 5.08 6.55 -14.20
N ASP A 36 5.48 5.44 -14.83
CA ASP A 36 4.60 4.52 -15.56
C ASP A 36 4.29 3.25 -14.77
N LYS A 37 4.97 3.02 -13.63
CA LYS A 37 4.64 1.91 -12.72
C LYS A 37 3.17 2.01 -12.31
N VAL A 38 2.41 0.93 -12.48
CA VAL A 38 1.00 0.88 -12.10
C VAL A 38 0.91 0.57 -10.61
N VAL A 39 0.21 1.43 -9.89
CA VAL A 39 -0.15 1.23 -8.48
C VAL A 39 -1.48 0.49 -8.41
N HIS A 40 -1.47 -0.70 -7.83
CA HIS A 40 -2.63 -1.60 -7.77
C HIS A 40 -3.44 -1.46 -6.48
N LEU A 41 -2.80 -1.07 -5.38
CA LEU A 41 -3.43 -0.82 -4.08
C LEU A 41 -2.91 0.49 -3.48
N HIS A 42 -3.77 1.12 -2.69
CA HIS A 42 -3.44 2.30 -1.89
C HIS A 42 -3.90 2.09 -0.46
N TYR A 43 -3.00 2.40 0.47
CA TYR A 43 -3.25 2.41 1.90
C TYR A 43 -2.92 3.78 2.44
N PHE A 44 -3.68 4.25 3.43
CA PHE A 44 -3.53 5.60 3.97
C PHE A 44 -3.85 5.66 5.46
N ALA A 45 -3.25 6.64 6.11
CA ALA A 45 -3.53 7.04 7.49
C ALA A 45 -3.18 8.52 7.66
N ALA A 46 -3.50 9.10 8.82
CA ALA A 46 -2.99 10.43 9.17
C ALA A 46 -1.45 10.50 9.14
N ALA A 47 -0.78 9.35 9.35
CA ALA A 47 0.67 9.24 9.36
C ALA A 47 1.32 9.21 7.96
N GLY A 48 0.56 8.98 6.90
CA GLY A 48 1.09 8.88 5.54
C GLY A 48 0.29 8.00 4.60
N ASP A 49 0.88 7.77 3.44
CA ASP A 49 0.32 7.04 2.32
C ASP A 49 1.31 5.97 1.83
N TRP A 50 0.78 4.83 1.42
CA TRP A 50 1.52 3.69 0.87
C TRP A 50 0.85 3.23 -0.43
N TRP A 51 1.56 3.36 -1.54
CA TRP A 51 1.12 2.96 -2.88
C TRP A 51 1.81 1.69 -3.32
N ILE A 52 1.07 0.59 -3.45
CA ILE A 52 1.62 -0.73 -3.73
C ILE A 52 1.57 -1.02 -5.23
N THR A 53 2.74 -1.30 -5.81
CA THR A 53 2.87 -1.68 -7.22
C THR A 53 2.98 -3.19 -7.40
N GLU A 54 3.57 -3.87 -6.43
CA GLU A 54 3.84 -5.31 -6.50
C GLU A 54 3.67 -5.96 -5.13
N LEU A 55 3.32 -7.25 -5.11
CA LEU A 55 3.07 -8.00 -3.89
C LEU A 55 3.39 -9.47 -4.08
N ASP A 56 4.08 -10.05 -3.09
CA ASP A 56 4.08 -11.48 -2.89
C ASP A 56 2.93 -11.86 -1.92
N PRO A 57 1.85 -12.51 -2.40
CA PRO A 57 0.70 -12.84 -1.55
C PRO A 57 0.99 -13.97 -0.55
N GLN A 58 2.10 -14.71 -0.69
CA GLN A 58 2.49 -15.75 0.25
C GLN A 58 3.18 -15.17 1.49
N THR A 59 4.08 -14.21 1.27
CA THR A 59 4.86 -13.56 2.34
C THR A 59 4.25 -12.25 2.82
N LEU A 60 3.28 -11.69 2.08
CA LEU A 60 2.71 -10.35 2.29
C LEU A 60 3.74 -9.21 2.20
N LEU A 61 4.90 -9.48 1.59
CA LEU A 61 5.86 -8.45 1.28
C LEU A 61 5.44 -7.74 0.00
N ALA A 62 5.22 -6.43 0.10
CA ALA A 62 4.93 -5.58 -1.04
C ALA A 62 6.16 -4.77 -1.47
N PHE A 63 6.15 -4.28 -2.70
CA PHE A 63 7.01 -3.19 -3.16
C PHE A 63 6.14 -2.02 -3.62
N GLY A 64 6.56 -0.81 -3.28
CA GLY A 64 5.77 0.38 -3.54
C GLY A 64 6.45 1.68 -3.17
N TYR A 65 5.67 2.75 -3.17
CA TYR A 65 6.10 4.08 -2.77
C TYR A 65 5.46 4.46 -1.44
N VAL A 66 6.24 5.09 -0.57
CA VAL A 66 5.78 5.53 0.76
C VAL A 66 6.01 7.02 0.88
N ARG A 67 5.00 7.76 1.34
CA ARG A 67 5.19 9.13 1.83
C ARG A 67 4.65 9.24 3.24
N LEU A 68 5.53 9.54 4.19
CA LEU A 68 5.15 9.81 5.57
C LEU A 68 4.78 11.29 5.74
N ALA A 69 3.66 11.57 6.40
CA ALA A 69 3.17 12.92 6.60
C ALA A 69 4.14 13.81 7.41
N ALA A 70 4.91 13.21 8.32
CA ALA A 70 5.87 13.92 9.17
C ALA A 70 7.17 14.29 8.45
N MET A 71 7.53 13.59 7.37
CA MET A 71 8.78 13.78 6.61
C MET A 71 8.53 13.51 5.11
N PRO A 72 7.69 14.32 4.45
CA PRO A 72 7.29 14.08 3.06
C PRO A 72 8.47 14.14 2.07
N GLU A 73 9.54 14.86 2.40
CA GLU A 73 10.78 14.93 1.62
C GLU A 73 11.58 13.61 1.61
N CYS A 74 11.29 12.72 2.55
CA CYS A 74 11.91 11.39 2.66
C CYS A 74 11.07 10.31 1.97
N ALA A 75 10.14 10.69 1.10
CA ALA A 75 9.30 9.74 0.39
C ALA A 75 10.14 8.88 -0.56
N GLU A 76 9.94 7.56 -0.50
CA GLU A 76 10.86 6.61 -1.12
C GLU A 76 10.15 5.38 -1.69
N TRP A 77 10.82 4.73 -2.63
CA TRP A 77 10.44 3.42 -3.15
C TRP A 77 11.11 2.35 -2.31
N GLY A 78 10.34 1.37 -1.86
CA GLY A 78 10.87 0.33 -0.99
C GLY A 78 9.92 -0.82 -0.75
N TYR A 79 10.41 -1.76 0.05
CA TYR A 79 9.62 -2.90 0.49
C TYR A 79 8.73 -2.51 1.67
N ILE A 80 7.50 -3.02 1.65
CA ILE A 80 6.47 -2.71 2.64
C ILE A 80 5.89 -4.03 3.13
N PRO A 81 6.24 -4.50 4.34
CA PRO A 81 5.58 -5.66 4.94
C PRO A 81 4.12 -5.28 5.26
N LEU A 82 3.16 -5.86 4.52
CA LEU A 82 1.75 -5.53 4.69
C LEU A 82 1.21 -6.00 6.04
N ASP A 83 1.85 -6.99 6.65
CA ASP A 83 1.51 -7.46 7.99
C ASP A 83 1.90 -6.46 9.09
N GLU A 84 3.07 -5.85 9.00
CA GLU A 84 3.46 -4.75 9.87
C GLU A 84 2.57 -3.51 9.66
N LEU A 85 2.25 -3.21 8.39
CA LEU A 85 1.38 -2.08 8.05
C LEU A 85 -0.06 -2.27 8.58
N GLU A 86 -0.59 -3.48 8.54
CA GLU A 86 -1.91 -3.81 9.10
C GLU A 86 -1.97 -3.60 10.61
N ALA A 87 -0.88 -3.99 11.30
CA ALA A 87 -0.74 -3.91 12.74
C ALA A 87 -0.44 -2.49 13.24
N ALA A 88 0.03 -1.61 12.35
CA ALA A 88 0.36 -0.22 12.68
C ALA A 88 -0.88 0.56 13.12
N ILE A 89 -0.69 1.37 14.17
CA ILE A 89 -1.69 2.26 14.76
C ILE A 89 -1.00 3.57 15.10
N ASP A 90 -1.64 4.69 14.86
CA ASP A 90 -1.13 6.00 15.27
C ASP A 90 -1.27 6.26 16.78
N GLY A 91 -0.77 7.41 17.24
CA GLY A 91 -0.86 7.82 18.64
C GLY A 91 -2.29 8.05 19.17
N LEU A 92 -3.30 8.07 18.29
CA LEU A 92 -4.72 8.24 18.62
C LEU A 92 -5.50 6.93 18.56
N GLY A 93 -4.86 5.81 18.20
CA GLY A 93 -5.53 4.52 18.12
C GLY A 93 -6.16 4.23 16.75
N CYS A 94 -5.86 5.03 15.73
CA CYS A 94 -6.36 4.85 14.36
C CYS A 94 -5.41 3.95 13.56
N PRO A 95 -5.90 2.86 12.96
CA PRO A 95 -5.08 1.99 12.12
C PRO A 95 -4.87 2.57 10.72
N VAL A 96 -3.95 1.98 9.96
CA VAL A 96 -3.86 2.20 8.51
C VAL A 96 -5.09 1.60 7.82
N GLU A 97 -5.72 2.38 6.95
CA GLU A 97 -6.90 2.04 6.14
C GLU A 97 -6.47 1.59 4.73
N ARG A 98 -7.30 0.76 4.08
CA ARG A 98 -7.15 0.46 2.64
C ARG A 98 -8.17 1.27 1.86
N ASP A 99 -7.74 1.92 0.79
CA ASP A 99 -8.65 2.56 -0.14
C ASP A 99 -9.49 1.51 -0.89
N LEU A 100 -10.78 1.43 -0.57
CA LEU A 100 -11.73 0.48 -1.15
C LEU A 100 -12.17 0.86 -2.57
N HIS A 101 -11.89 2.09 -3.00
CA HIS A 101 -12.29 2.63 -4.30
C HIS A 101 -11.10 2.81 -5.25
N TRP A 102 -9.88 2.49 -4.80
CA TRP A 102 -8.69 2.57 -5.62
C TRP A 102 -8.78 1.72 -6.89
N GLN A 103 -8.47 2.33 -8.01
CA GLN A 103 -8.34 1.66 -9.30
C GLN A 103 -6.87 1.65 -9.74
N PRO A 104 -6.40 0.61 -10.44
CA PRO A 104 -5.03 0.58 -10.93
C PRO A 104 -4.71 1.83 -11.74
N THR A 105 -3.72 2.59 -11.27
CA THR A 105 -3.40 3.93 -11.79
C THR A 105 -1.89 4.06 -11.95
N ALA A 106 -1.42 4.65 -13.05
CA ALA A 106 0.01 4.91 -13.21
C ALA A 106 0.49 5.91 -12.15
N PHE A 107 1.64 5.65 -11.53
CA PHE A 107 2.15 6.44 -10.42
C PHE A 107 2.20 7.94 -10.76
N GLY A 108 2.61 8.28 -11.99
CA GLY A 108 2.68 9.65 -12.47
C GLY A 108 1.34 10.37 -12.64
N GLN A 109 0.22 9.66 -12.53
CA GLN A 109 -1.13 10.23 -12.61
C GLN A 109 -1.76 10.45 -11.22
N ILE A 110 -1.09 10.03 -10.14
CA ILE A 110 -1.58 10.20 -8.77
C ILE A 110 -1.25 11.62 -8.33
N PRO A 111 -2.24 12.52 -8.14
CA PRO A 111 -1.99 13.93 -7.86
C PRO A 111 -1.22 14.12 -6.55
N ASP A 112 -1.58 13.33 -5.55
CA ASP A 112 -1.04 13.48 -4.22
C ASP A 112 0.32 12.81 -4.05
N ALA A 113 0.76 11.90 -4.92
CA ALA A 113 2.00 11.14 -4.73
C ALA A 113 3.29 11.90 -5.15
N ARG A 114 3.17 13.16 -5.59
CA ARG A 114 4.25 13.96 -6.18
C ARG A 114 4.56 15.22 -5.38
#